data_AF-A0A7L3XGW3-F1
#
_entry.id   AF-A0A7L3XGW3-F1
#
_cell.length_a   1.000
_cell.length_b   1.000
_cell.length_c   1.000
_cell.angle_alpha   90.00
_cell.angle_beta   90.00
_cell.angle_gamma   90.00
#
_symmetry.space_group_name_H-M   'P 1'
#
loop_
_entity.id
_entity.type
_entity.pdbx_description
1 polymer ?
#
loop_
_entity_poly.entity_id
_entity_poly.type
_entity_poly.pdbx_seq_one_letter_code
_entity_poly.pdbx_strand_id
1 'polypeptide(L)'
;STQTYAQGFELICQKQKEFVKSSVESKWNLAEAQQKLGSLALHNSESMDQEYAKAQTEASELRQREEEWRRKEAALIQRERQNLWNTDSFSKEVFNKSFISQYKRKEVEDEDISKSFIQKHEQKIRYFGMLGRWDDSQRFLSDHPYLVCEETAKYLILWCFHLEAEQKRALMEQIAHQAVVMQFIIEMARSCNVDPRGCFRLFFQKAKVREEGYLEAFKTELEAFKSRVRICSQSQGFQAMSVQNPSVYTGIFSILHLLQNANDLQGCINRSVCNLNSMLQKDEEPKMMDTV
;
A
#
# COMPACT_ATOMS: atom_id res chain seq x y z
N SER A 1 50.34 -62.35 49.61
CA SER A 1 49.91 -63.27 48.53
C SER A 1 48.43 -63.20 48.16
N THR A 2 47.60 -62.34 48.76
CA THR A 2 46.15 -62.30 48.51
C THR A 2 45.74 -61.35 47.36
N GLN A 3 46.58 -60.36 47.04
CA GLN A 3 46.28 -59.32 46.04
C GLN A 3 46.50 -59.80 44.59
N THR A 4 47.48 -60.67 44.35
CA THR A 4 47.79 -61.23 43.03
C THR A 4 46.75 -62.26 42.55
N TYR A 5 46.11 -62.99 43.48
CA TYR A 5 45.09 -63.98 43.15
C TYR A 5 43.75 -63.32 42.75
N ALA A 6 43.39 -62.22 43.40
CA ALA A 6 42.19 -61.44 43.09
C ALA A 6 42.28 -60.77 41.70
N GLN A 7 43.43 -60.18 41.36
CA GLN A 7 43.67 -59.57 40.04
C GLN A 7 43.67 -60.61 38.90
N GLY A 8 44.19 -61.81 39.13
CA GLY A 8 44.18 -62.89 38.14
C GLY A 8 42.76 -63.40 37.83
N PHE A 9 41.93 -63.56 38.87
CA PHE A 9 40.53 -63.96 38.70
C PHE A 9 39.69 -62.91 37.96
N GLU A 10 39.89 -61.63 38.28
CA GLU A 10 39.18 -60.53 37.62
C GLU A 10 39.51 -60.44 36.13
N LEU A 11 40.79 -60.64 35.76
CA LEU A 11 41.22 -60.67 34.36
C LEU A 11 40.62 -61.84 33.58
N ILE A 12 40.49 -63.02 34.21
CA ILE A 12 39.86 -64.20 33.59
C ILE A 12 38.37 -63.95 33.38
N CYS A 13 37.67 -63.39 34.37
CA CYS A 13 36.26 -63.02 34.26
C CYS A 13 36.04 -61.98 33.14
N GLN A 14 36.93 -61.00 33.02
CA GLN A 14 36.85 -59.98 31.97
C GLN A 14 37.06 -60.57 30.57
N LYS A 15 38.08 -61.41 30.38
CA LYS A 15 38.33 -62.10 29.11
C LYS A 15 37.17 -63.02 28.71
N GLN A 16 36.58 -63.73 29.67
CA GLN A 16 35.41 -64.58 29.40
C GLN A 16 34.20 -63.75 28.97
N LYS A 17 33.97 -62.60 29.61
CA LYS A 17 32.88 -61.67 29.24
C LYS A 17 33.08 -61.12 27.83
N GLU A 18 34.29 -60.74 27.45
CA GLU A 18 34.61 -60.25 26.11
C GLU A 18 34.46 -61.34 25.04
N PHE A 19 34.87 -62.57 25.33
CA PHE A 19 34.70 -63.70 24.42
C PHE A 19 33.22 -64.02 24.19
N VAL A 20 32.43 -64.08 25.26
CA VAL A 20 30.97 -64.30 25.17
C VAL A 20 30.31 -63.17 24.38
N LYS A 21 30.68 -61.91 24.65
CA LYS A 21 30.17 -60.75 23.91
C LYS A 21 30.45 -60.88 22.42
N SER A 22 31.71 -61.16 22.05
CA SER A 22 32.13 -61.29 20.65
C SER A 22 31.43 -62.45 19.94
N SER A 23 31.22 -63.57 20.64
CA SER A 23 30.51 -64.73 20.09
C SER A 23 29.03 -64.44 19.84
N VAL A 24 28.36 -63.77 20.78
CA VAL A 24 26.95 -63.39 20.64
C VAL A 24 26.78 -62.37 19.52
N GLU A 25 27.64 -61.36 19.45
CA GLU A 25 27.61 -60.33 18.42
C GLU A 25 27.82 -60.92 17.01
N SER A 26 28.78 -61.84 16.87
CA SER A 26 29.00 -62.55 15.60
C SER A 26 27.80 -63.40 15.18
N LYS A 27 27.17 -64.14 16.11
CA LYS A 27 25.97 -64.93 15.84
C LYS A 27 24.77 -64.06 15.47
N TRP A 28 24.60 -62.93 16.14
CA TRP A 28 23.55 -61.96 15.83
C TRP A 28 23.72 -61.38 14.43
N ASN A 29 24.94 -60.93 14.10
CA ASN A 29 25.24 -60.36 12.78
C ASN A 29 25.03 -61.37 11.65
N LEU A 30 25.36 -62.65 11.88
CA LEU A 30 25.10 -63.73 10.91
C LEU A 30 23.60 -63.95 10.70
N ALA A 31 22.83 -64.01 11.78
CA ALA A 31 21.37 -64.17 11.70
C ALA A 31 20.71 -62.98 10.97
N GLU A 32 21.17 -61.75 11.25
CA GLU A 32 20.68 -60.55 10.58
C GLU A 32 21.02 -60.56 9.08
N ALA A 33 22.24 -60.98 8.71
CA ALA A 33 22.64 -61.13 7.31
C ALA A 33 21.81 -62.21 6.57
N GLN A 34 21.53 -63.33 7.23
CA GLN A 34 20.69 -64.40 6.68
C GLN A 34 19.23 -63.93 6.51
N GLN A 35 18.69 -63.17 7.47
CA GLN A 35 17.36 -62.58 7.36
C GLN A 35 17.29 -61.60 6.17
N LYS A 36 18.30 -60.74 6.00
CA LYS A 36 18.37 -59.80 4.86
C LYS A 36 18.41 -60.53 3.52
N LEU A 37 19.17 -61.62 3.41
CA LEU A 37 19.20 -62.47 2.21
C LEU A 37 17.84 -63.12 1.94
N GLY A 38 17.15 -63.62 2.97
CA GLY A 38 15.80 -64.18 2.84
C GLY A 38 14.78 -63.15 2.35
N SER A 39 14.80 -61.94 2.90
CA SER A 39 13.93 -60.84 2.45
C SER A 39 14.21 -60.41 1.01
N LEU A 40 15.48 -60.33 0.61
CA LEU A 40 15.86 -59.98 -0.77
C LEU A 40 15.46 -61.07 -1.77
N ALA A 41 15.57 -62.35 -1.40
CA ALA A 41 15.12 -63.47 -2.23
C ALA A 41 13.59 -63.48 -2.42
N LEU A 42 12.83 -63.06 -1.41
CA LEU A 42 11.36 -62.88 -1.50
C LEU A 42 10.98 -61.70 -2.41
N HIS A 43 11.69 -60.58 -2.31
CA HIS A 43 11.42 -59.39 -3.14
C HIS A 43 11.88 -59.52 -4.61
N ASN A 44 12.84 -60.38 -4.91
CA ASN A 44 13.34 -60.58 -6.28
C ASN A 44 12.49 -61.58 -7.10
N SER A 45 11.24 -61.83 -6.69
CA SER A 45 10.31 -62.76 -7.34
C SER A 45 9.09 -62.07 -7.97
N GLU A 46 9.18 -60.76 -8.25
CA GLU A 46 8.26 -60.18 -9.24
C GLU A 46 8.64 -60.73 -10.61
N SER A 47 7.75 -61.52 -11.22
CA SER A 47 7.95 -62.02 -12.59
C SER A 47 8.06 -60.82 -13.53
N MET A 48 9.01 -60.86 -14.47
CA MET A 48 9.11 -59.88 -15.57
C MET A 48 7.76 -59.62 -16.25
N ASP A 49 6.91 -60.64 -16.35
CA ASP A 49 5.58 -60.53 -16.95
C ASP A 49 4.62 -59.67 -16.10
N GLN A 50 4.76 -59.69 -14.77
CA GLN A 50 3.96 -58.89 -13.85
C GLN A 50 4.39 -57.42 -13.87
N GLU A 51 5.69 -57.16 -13.90
CA GLU A 51 6.22 -55.80 -14.08
C GLU A 51 5.82 -55.22 -15.44
N TYR A 52 5.89 -56.03 -16.50
CA TYR A 52 5.43 -55.65 -17.84
C TYR A 52 3.93 -55.32 -17.87
N ALA A 53 3.09 -56.14 -17.22
CA ALA A 53 1.64 -55.89 -17.14
C ALA A 53 1.31 -54.63 -16.32
N LYS A 54 2.00 -54.38 -15.21
CA LYS A 54 1.87 -53.15 -14.40
C LYS A 54 2.26 -51.92 -15.23
N ALA A 55 3.43 -51.96 -15.88
CA ALA A 55 3.93 -50.87 -16.72
C ALA A 55 3.00 -50.61 -17.92
N GLN A 56 2.43 -51.65 -18.52
CA GLN A 56 1.47 -51.52 -19.62
C GLN A 56 0.15 -50.87 -19.17
N THR A 57 -0.33 -51.24 -17.99
CA THR A 57 -1.53 -50.64 -17.40
C THR A 57 -1.30 -49.17 -17.06
N GLU A 58 -0.20 -48.85 -16.38
CA GLU A 58 0.19 -47.47 -16.06
C GLU A 58 0.37 -46.61 -17.32
N ALA A 59 1.02 -47.15 -18.36
CA ALA A 59 1.16 -46.45 -19.65
C ALA A 59 -0.20 -46.18 -20.32
N SER A 60 -1.16 -47.10 -20.19
CA SER A 60 -2.50 -46.91 -20.74
C SER A 60 -3.30 -45.83 -19.98
N GLU A 61 -3.19 -45.77 -18.65
CA GLU A 61 -3.79 -44.73 -17.82
C GLU A 61 -3.19 -43.35 -18.10
N LEU A 62 -1.87 -43.28 -18.27
CA LEU A 62 -1.18 -42.05 -18.62
C LEU A 62 -1.61 -41.53 -19.99
N ARG A 63 -1.78 -42.40 -20.99
CA ARG A 63 -2.31 -42.01 -22.32
C ARG A 63 -3.75 -41.49 -22.24
N GLN A 64 -4.60 -42.10 -21.44
CA GLN A 64 -5.98 -41.60 -21.25
C GLN A 64 -5.98 -40.22 -20.59
N ARG A 65 -5.12 -40.02 -19.60
CA ARG A 65 -4.97 -38.72 -18.91
C ARG A 65 -4.42 -37.65 -19.87
N GLU A 66 -3.45 -37.99 -20.70
CA GLU A 66 -2.92 -37.10 -21.76
C GLU A 66 -4.04 -36.68 -22.74
N GLU A 67 -4.86 -37.63 -23.22
CA GLU A 67 -5.98 -37.34 -24.11
C GLU A 67 -7.05 -36.45 -23.45
N GLU A 68 -7.31 -36.66 -22.16
CA GLU A 68 -8.21 -35.83 -21.38
C GLU A 68 -7.68 -34.40 -21.23
N TRP A 69 -6.38 -34.25 -20.95
CA TRP A 69 -5.73 -32.94 -20.93
C TRP A 69 -5.72 -32.27 -22.29
N ARG A 70 -5.49 -33.02 -23.37
CA ARG A 70 -5.57 -32.50 -24.75
C ARG A 70 -6.97 -31.99 -25.08
N ARG A 71 -8.02 -32.70 -24.63
CA ARG A 71 -9.41 -32.23 -24.73
C ARG A 71 -9.67 -30.97 -23.90
N LYS A 72 -9.15 -30.89 -22.68
CA LYS A 72 -9.26 -29.70 -21.81
C LYS A 72 -8.53 -28.50 -22.43
N GLU A 73 -7.34 -28.70 -22.97
CA GLU A 73 -6.56 -27.69 -23.68
C GLU A 73 -7.29 -27.21 -24.93
N ALA A 74 -7.83 -28.11 -25.76
CA ALA A 74 -8.64 -27.73 -26.92
C ALA A 74 -9.89 -26.93 -26.53
N ALA A 75 -10.55 -27.28 -25.42
CA ALA A 75 -11.70 -26.54 -24.90
C ALA A 75 -11.31 -25.15 -24.36
N LEU A 76 -10.13 -25.01 -23.73
CA LEU A 76 -9.58 -23.72 -23.32
C LEU A 76 -9.24 -22.85 -24.53
N ILE A 77 -8.57 -23.40 -25.55
CA ILE A 77 -8.27 -22.69 -26.81
C ILE A 77 -9.57 -22.27 -27.51
N GLN A 78 -10.59 -23.11 -27.53
CA GLN A 78 -11.89 -22.77 -28.11
C GLN A 78 -12.58 -21.64 -27.32
N ARG A 79 -12.52 -21.67 -25.97
CA ARG A 79 -13.03 -20.61 -25.10
C ARG A 79 -12.27 -19.30 -25.29
N GLU A 80 -10.94 -19.35 -25.34
CA GLU A 80 -10.09 -18.21 -25.68
C GLU A 80 -10.47 -17.65 -27.06
N ARG A 81 -10.61 -18.51 -28.06
CA ARG A 81 -11.01 -18.11 -29.41
C ARG A 81 -12.41 -17.51 -29.46
N GLN A 82 -13.34 -17.97 -28.63
CA GLN A 82 -14.67 -17.35 -28.47
C GLN A 82 -14.59 -16.00 -27.74
N ASN A 83 -13.73 -15.88 -26.72
CA ASN A 83 -13.47 -14.63 -26.01
C ASN A 83 -12.74 -13.59 -26.88
N LEU A 84 -11.93 -14.02 -27.85
CA LEU A 84 -11.24 -13.18 -28.84
C LEU A 84 -12.21 -12.44 -29.79
N TRP A 85 -13.48 -12.84 -29.90
CA TRP A 85 -14.49 -12.10 -30.69
C TRP A 85 -15.25 -11.04 -29.88
N ASN A 86 -15.01 -10.93 -28.57
CA ASN A 86 -15.55 -9.85 -27.74
C ASN A 86 -14.60 -8.64 -27.81
N THR A 87 -14.74 -7.86 -28.89
CA THR A 87 -14.34 -6.45 -29.08
C THR A 87 -12.87 -6.05 -28.90
N ASP A 88 -11.98 -6.85 -28.32
CA ASP A 88 -10.62 -6.42 -27.94
C ASP A 88 -9.47 -6.99 -28.81
N SER A 89 -9.77 -7.68 -29.92
CA SER A 89 -8.75 -8.34 -30.76
C SER A 89 -8.62 -7.84 -32.20
N PHE A 90 -9.29 -6.75 -32.58
CA PHE A 90 -9.20 -6.18 -33.94
C PHE A 90 -8.31 -4.93 -34.10
N SER A 91 -7.52 -4.57 -33.09
CA SER A 91 -6.46 -3.55 -33.27
C SER A 91 -5.09 -4.17 -33.10
N LYS A 92 -4.51 -4.67 -34.19
CA LYS A 92 -3.06 -4.91 -34.21
C LYS A 92 -2.41 -3.53 -34.29
N GLU A 93 -1.85 -3.08 -33.18
CA GLU A 93 -1.20 -1.77 -33.06
C GLU A 93 0.03 -1.73 -33.98
N VAL A 94 -0.10 -1.10 -35.16
CA VAL A 94 0.99 -0.96 -36.15
C VAL A 94 1.96 0.16 -35.76
N PHE A 95 1.59 1.02 -34.82
CA PHE A 95 2.41 2.13 -34.36
C PHE A 95 2.26 2.33 -32.84
N ASN A 96 3.12 1.67 -32.07
CA ASN A 96 3.24 1.95 -30.64
C ASN A 96 4.30 3.05 -30.44
N LYS A 97 3.87 4.31 -30.41
CA LYS A 97 4.72 5.41 -29.94
C LYS A 97 4.44 5.68 -28.48
N SER A 98 5.07 4.90 -27.62
CA SER A 98 5.09 5.17 -26.19
C SER A 98 5.90 6.44 -25.92
N PHE A 99 5.22 7.57 -25.68
CA PHE A 99 5.82 8.69 -24.98
C PHE A 99 5.78 8.39 -23.48
N ILE A 100 6.88 7.86 -22.95
CA ILE A 100 7.15 8.01 -21.53
C ILE A 100 7.27 9.51 -21.29
N SER A 101 6.35 10.08 -20.52
CA SER A 101 6.58 11.38 -19.89
C SER A 101 7.77 11.19 -18.94
N GLN A 102 8.99 11.20 -19.49
CA GLN A 102 10.15 11.57 -18.70
C GLN A 102 9.74 12.87 -18.03
N TYR A 103 9.86 12.91 -16.71
CA TYR A 103 9.74 14.15 -15.95
C TYR A 103 10.82 15.10 -16.50
N LYS A 104 10.50 15.77 -17.60
CA LYS A 104 11.21 16.95 -18.03
C LYS A 104 10.76 17.98 -17.03
N ARG A 105 11.60 18.19 -16.01
CA ARG A 105 11.66 19.49 -15.35
C ARG A 105 11.72 20.48 -16.50
N LYS A 106 10.60 21.17 -16.78
CA LYS A 106 10.58 22.24 -17.75
C LYS A 106 11.53 23.29 -17.16
N GLU A 107 12.77 23.29 -17.60
CA GLU A 107 13.55 24.51 -17.67
C GLU A 107 12.79 25.38 -18.65
N VAL A 108 11.88 26.18 -18.09
CA VAL A 108 11.26 27.29 -18.79
C VAL A 108 12.32 28.37 -18.81
N GLU A 109 13.19 28.35 -19.81
CA GLU A 109 13.81 29.58 -20.28
C GLU A 109 12.75 30.33 -21.09
N ASP A 110 12.07 31.26 -20.42
CA ASP A 110 11.33 32.36 -21.02
C ASP A 110 11.13 33.45 -19.94
N GLU A 111 12.06 34.41 -19.91
CA GLU A 111 11.99 35.82 -19.46
C GLU A 111 11.18 36.27 -18.20
N ASP A 112 10.77 35.39 -17.28
CA ASP A 112 10.00 35.78 -16.07
C ASP A 112 10.62 35.24 -14.76
N ILE A 113 11.96 35.12 -14.74
CA ILE A 113 12.79 34.47 -13.70
C ILE A 113 12.63 35.09 -12.30
N SER A 114 11.99 36.25 -12.15
CA SER A 114 11.93 36.96 -10.87
C SER A 114 10.64 36.76 -10.06
N LYS A 115 9.57 36.16 -10.59
CA LYS A 115 8.29 36.08 -9.88
C LYS A 115 8.02 34.69 -9.27
N SER A 116 7.79 34.65 -7.96
CA SER A 116 7.44 33.42 -7.26
C SER A 116 6.06 32.88 -7.72
N PHE A 117 5.80 31.58 -7.55
CA PHE A 117 4.50 30.95 -7.87
C PHE A 117 3.31 31.75 -7.32
N ILE A 118 3.45 32.23 -6.08
CA ILE A 118 2.46 33.07 -5.42
C ILE A 118 2.26 34.37 -6.18
N GLN A 119 3.32 35.10 -6.52
CA GLN A 119 3.22 36.36 -7.26
C GLN A 119 2.56 36.17 -8.63
N LYS A 120 2.81 35.04 -9.30
CA LYS A 120 2.22 34.74 -10.61
C LYS A 120 0.74 34.40 -10.55
N HIS A 121 0.28 33.82 -9.44
CA HIS A 121 -1.06 33.23 -9.35
C HIS A 121 -1.91 33.78 -8.20
N GLU A 122 -1.45 34.84 -7.53
CA GLU A 122 -2.09 35.43 -6.35
C GLU A 122 -3.57 35.72 -6.56
N GLN A 123 -3.93 36.35 -7.68
CA GLN A 123 -5.33 36.69 -7.98
C GLN A 123 -6.23 35.46 -8.03
N LYS A 124 -5.74 34.36 -8.62
CA LYS A 124 -6.48 33.10 -8.71
C LYS A 124 -6.53 32.37 -7.38
N ILE A 125 -5.46 32.42 -6.59
CA ILE A 125 -5.44 31.89 -5.22
C ILE A 125 -6.46 32.64 -4.35
N ARG A 126 -6.49 33.97 -4.42
CA ARG A 126 -7.48 34.79 -3.70
C ARG A 126 -8.90 34.48 -4.16
N TYR A 127 -9.11 34.34 -5.47
CA TYR A 127 -10.41 33.95 -6.01
C TYR A 127 -10.89 32.61 -5.44
N PHE A 128 -10.03 31.58 -5.44
CA PHE A 128 -10.33 30.30 -4.81
C PHE A 128 -10.71 30.47 -3.34
N GLY A 129 -9.95 31.28 -2.59
CA GLY A 129 -10.22 31.57 -1.18
C GLY A 129 -11.61 32.17 -0.92
N MET A 130 -12.17 32.91 -1.88
CA MET A 130 -13.49 33.53 -1.73
C MET A 130 -14.66 32.58 -2.04
N LEU A 131 -14.41 31.42 -2.64
CA LEU A 131 -15.44 30.42 -2.93
C LEU A 131 -15.98 29.79 -1.64
N GLY A 132 -17.22 29.30 -1.70
CA GLY A 132 -17.86 28.62 -0.56
C GLY A 132 -18.58 27.32 -0.93
N ARG A 133 -19.02 27.17 -2.18
CA ARG A 133 -19.75 25.99 -2.63
C ARG A 133 -18.79 24.92 -3.14
N TRP A 134 -19.03 23.66 -2.77
CA TRP A 134 -18.21 22.52 -3.18
C TRP A 134 -18.09 22.37 -4.69
N ASP A 135 -19.18 22.56 -5.43
CA ASP A 135 -19.20 22.45 -6.90
C ASP A 135 -18.34 23.54 -7.56
N ASP A 136 -18.42 24.77 -7.06
CA ASP A 136 -17.68 25.90 -7.60
C ASP A 136 -16.17 25.74 -7.33
N SER A 137 -15.80 25.36 -6.10
CA SER A 137 -14.40 25.06 -5.74
C SER A 137 -13.84 23.91 -6.58
N GLN A 138 -14.59 22.82 -6.76
CA GLN A 138 -14.15 21.67 -7.56
C GLN A 138 -13.98 22.04 -9.04
N ARG A 139 -14.92 22.81 -9.61
CA ARG A 139 -14.86 23.28 -10.99
C ARG A 139 -13.66 24.20 -11.19
N PHE A 140 -13.48 25.17 -10.31
CA PHE A 140 -12.35 26.11 -10.38
C PHE A 140 -10.99 25.41 -10.32
N LEU A 141 -10.83 24.43 -9.43
CA LEU A 141 -9.60 23.64 -9.36
C LEU A 141 -9.42 22.70 -10.57
N SER A 142 -10.51 22.29 -11.23
CA SER A 142 -10.42 21.55 -12.50
C SER A 142 -9.93 22.44 -13.64
N ASP A 143 -10.34 23.70 -13.66
CA ASP A 143 -9.87 24.69 -14.66
C ASP A 143 -8.44 25.19 -14.36
N HIS A 144 -8.03 25.13 -13.09
CA HIS A 144 -6.70 25.54 -12.63
C HIS A 144 -6.01 24.49 -11.73
N PRO A 145 -5.64 23.30 -12.25
CA PRO A 145 -5.09 22.22 -11.45
C PRO A 145 -3.76 22.55 -10.76
N TYR A 146 -2.97 23.47 -11.35
CA TYR A 146 -1.70 23.90 -10.78
C TYR A 146 -1.84 24.65 -9.44
N LEU A 147 -3.05 25.11 -9.09
CA LEU A 147 -3.32 25.70 -7.77
C LEU A 147 -3.45 24.65 -6.66
N VAL A 148 -3.63 23.38 -7.02
CA VAL A 148 -3.67 22.28 -6.06
C VAL A 148 -2.25 21.91 -5.64
N CYS A 149 -1.71 22.68 -4.68
CA CYS A 149 -0.35 22.52 -4.16
C CYS A 149 -0.20 23.12 -2.76
N GLU A 150 0.91 22.82 -2.08
CA GLU A 150 1.18 23.30 -0.73
C GLU A 150 1.33 24.82 -0.65
N GLU A 151 1.88 25.46 -1.67
CA GLU A 151 2.09 26.91 -1.71
C GLU A 151 0.76 27.65 -1.62
N THR A 152 -0.28 27.17 -2.31
CA THR A 152 -1.63 27.72 -2.23
C THR A 152 -2.20 27.58 -0.82
N ALA A 153 -2.06 26.40 -0.19
CA ALA A 153 -2.51 26.19 1.19
C ALA A 153 -1.81 27.16 2.16
N LYS A 154 -0.47 27.26 2.06
CA LYS A 154 0.35 28.15 2.89
C LYS A 154 -0.06 29.62 2.74
N TYR A 155 -0.31 30.06 1.51
CA TYR A 155 -0.79 31.41 1.24
C TYR A 155 -2.14 31.70 1.88
N LEU A 156 -3.12 30.80 1.73
CA LEU A 156 -4.47 30.99 2.28
C LEU A 156 -4.44 31.01 3.81
N ILE A 157 -3.66 30.13 4.44
CA ILE A 157 -3.44 30.12 5.89
C ILE A 157 -2.89 31.47 6.34
N LEU A 158 -1.85 31.95 5.66
CA LEU A 158 -1.24 33.22 6.00
C LEU A 158 -2.21 34.39 5.82
N TRP A 159 -2.99 34.36 4.75
CA TRP A 159 -4.00 35.38 4.50
C TRP A 159 -5.04 35.42 5.62
N CYS A 160 -5.41 34.28 6.21
CA CYS A 160 -6.27 34.23 7.39
C CYS A 160 -5.68 34.99 8.59
N PHE A 161 -4.39 34.81 8.88
CA PHE A 161 -3.71 35.55 9.97
C PHE A 161 -3.68 37.06 9.71
N HIS A 162 -3.39 37.48 8.47
CA HIS A 162 -3.43 38.89 8.10
C HIS A 162 -4.83 39.49 8.26
N LEU A 163 -5.87 38.77 7.81
CA LEU A 163 -7.25 39.23 7.93
C LEU A 163 -7.70 39.33 9.39
N GLU A 164 -7.28 38.41 10.26
CA GLU A 164 -7.57 38.51 11.69
C GLU A 164 -6.85 39.69 12.36
N ALA A 165 -5.59 39.95 11.99
CA ALA A 165 -4.85 41.13 12.48
C ALA A 165 -5.51 42.46 12.04
N GLU A 166 -6.09 42.49 10.83
CA GLU A 166 -6.89 43.61 10.33
C GLU A 166 -8.34 43.64 10.87
N GLN A 167 -8.70 42.72 11.78
CA GLN A 167 -10.04 42.55 12.35
C GLN A 167 -11.15 42.26 11.31
N LYS A 168 -10.78 41.76 10.13
CA LYS A 168 -11.71 41.35 9.05
C LYS A 168 -12.21 39.91 9.26
N ARG A 169 -12.82 39.64 10.43
CA ARG A 169 -13.16 38.29 10.90
C ARG A 169 -14.06 37.51 9.96
N ALA A 170 -15.14 38.12 9.46
CA ALA A 170 -16.08 37.44 8.56
C ALA A 170 -15.38 36.96 7.27
N LEU A 171 -14.48 37.77 6.72
CA LEU A 171 -13.69 37.38 5.55
C LEU A 171 -12.66 36.31 5.91
N MET A 172 -11.98 36.43 7.06
CA MET A 172 -11.05 35.40 7.55
C MET A 172 -11.73 34.04 7.63
N GLU A 173 -12.94 33.94 8.18
CA GLU A 173 -13.66 32.66 8.30
C GLU A 173 -14.00 32.05 6.94
N GLN A 174 -14.33 32.88 5.95
CA GLN A 174 -14.54 32.44 4.57
C GLN A 174 -13.25 31.89 3.95
N ILE A 175 -12.14 32.62 4.07
CA ILE A 175 -10.84 32.16 3.54
C ILE A 175 -10.37 30.89 4.28
N ALA A 176 -10.63 30.81 5.58
CA ALA A 176 -10.28 29.67 6.42
C ALA A 176 -10.95 28.38 5.95
N HIS A 177 -12.22 28.45 5.52
CA HIS A 177 -12.90 27.32 4.91
C HIS A 177 -12.08 26.76 3.74
N GLN A 178 -11.70 27.59 2.77
CA GLN A 178 -10.94 27.15 1.59
C GLN A 178 -9.49 26.76 1.91
N ALA A 179 -8.88 27.37 2.92
CA ALA A 179 -7.57 26.97 3.41
C ALA A 179 -7.58 25.52 3.91
N VAL A 180 -8.59 25.16 4.72
CA VAL A 180 -8.76 23.81 5.25
C VAL A 180 -9.14 22.81 4.14
N VAL A 181 -9.94 23.23 3.14
CA VAL A 181 -10.22 22.43 1.94
C VAL A 181 -8.92 22.03 1.22
N MET A 182 -8.05 23.01 0.95
CA MET A 182 -6.78 22.73 0.28
C MET A 182 -5.88 21.82 1.12
N GLN A 183 -5.83 22.03 2.45
CA GLN A 183 -5.09 21.14 3.36
C GLN A 183 -5.60 19.70 3.33
N PHE A 184 -6.92 19.49 3.40
CA PHE A 184 -7.49 18.14 3.34
C PHE A 184 -7.24 17.45 2.01
N ILE A 185 -7.25 18.19 0.89
CA ILE A 185 -6.88 17.64 -0.43
C ILE A 185 -5.43 17.14 -0.41
N ILE A 186 -4.50 17.96 0.10
CA ILE A 186 -3.08 17.60 0.18
C ILE A 186 -2.87 16.42 1.12
N GLU A 187 -3.56 16.38 2.26
CA GLU A 187 -3.42 15.31 3.25
C GLU A 187 -3.99 13.98 2.74
N MET A 188 -5.11 14.03 2.01
CA MET A 188 -5.64 12.87 1.29
C MET A 188 -4.64 12.34 0.28
N ALA A 189 -3.99 13.22 -0.47
CA ALA A 189 -2.99 12.86 -1.46
C ALA A 189 -1.77 12.18 -0.82
N ARG A 190 -1.28 12.72 0.31
CA ARG A 190 -0.20 12.10 1.10
C ARG A 190 -0.59 10.71 1.61
N SER A 191 -1.80 10.58 2.17
CA SER A 191 -2.30 9.31 2.68
C SER A 191 -2.38 8.23 1.59
N CYS A 192 -2.69 8.63 0.36
CA CYS A 192 -2.77 7.73 -0.79
C CYS A 192 -1.45 7.63 -1.60
N ASN A 193 -0.41 8.37 -1.21
CA ASN A 193 0.86 8.50 -1.94
C ASN A 193 0.70 8.86 -3.44
N VAL A 194 -0.21 9.79 -3.72
CA VAL A 194 -0.50 10.29 -5.08
C VAL A 194 -0.30 11.81 -5.15
N ASP A 195 -0.13 12.35 -6.36
CA ASP A 195 -0.12 13.80 -6.55
C ASP A 195 -1.52 14.39 -6.25
N PRO A 196 -1.62 15.48 -5.46
CA PRO A 196 -2.91 16.04 -5.07
C PRO A 196 -3.75 16.53 -6.25
N ARG A 197 -3.12 16.89 -7.37
CA ARG A 197 -3.80 17.29 -8.62
C ARG A 197 -4.51 16.11 -9.27
N GLY A 198 -4.07 14.88 -9.00
CA GLY A 198 -4.69 13.65 -9.48
C GLY A 198 -5.91 13.24 -8.64
N CYS A 199 -5.95 13.57 -7.35
CA CYS A 199 -6.96 13.03 -6.43
C CYS A 199 -7.91 14.08 -5.82
N PHE A 200 -7.72 15.39 -6.05
CA PHE A 200 -8.55 16.42 -5.40
C PHE A 200 -10.06 16.26 -5.64
N ARG A 201 -10.49 15.65 -6.75
CA ARG A 201 -11.92 15.41 -7.02
C ARG A 201 -12.54 14.43 -6.01
N LEU A 202 -11.75 13.47 -5.51
CA LEU A 202 -12.19 12.50 -4.51
C LEU A 202 -12.56 13.19 -3.18
N PHE A 203 -11.80 14.23 -2.79
CA PHE A 203 -12.15 15.07 -1.64
C PHE A 203 -13.57 15.64 -1.76
N PHE A 204 -13.88 16.27 -2.90
CA PHE A 204 -15.19 16.89 -3.11
C PHE A 204 -16.31 15.86 -3.21
N GLN A 205 -16.04 14.66 -3.75
CA GLN A 205 -17.00 13.56 -3.74
C GLN A 205 -17.34 13.13 -2.31
N LYS A 206 -16.33 12.90 -1.46
CA LYS A 206 -16.52 12.52 -0.05
C LYS A 206 -17.23 13.61 0.76
N ALA A 207 -16.88 14.87 0.54
CA ALA A 207 -17.52 16.01 1.20
C ALA A 207 -19.03 16.13 0.85
N LYS A 208 -19.43 15.77 -0.38
CA LYS A 208 -20.83 15.84 -0.85
C LYS A 208 -21.68 14.69 -0.35
N VAL A 209 -21.15 13.48 -0.33
CA VAL A 209 -21.88 12.26 0.08
C VAL A 209 -22.21 12.27 1.58
N ARG A 210 -21.69 13.24 2.35
CA ARG A 210 -21.83 13.35 3.81
C ARG A 210 -21.48 12.04 4.50
N GLU A 211 -20.42 11.40 4.03
CA GLU A 211 -19.90 10.19 4.65
C GLU A 211 -19.71 10.44 6.16
N GLU A 212 -20.37 9.61 6.97
CA GLU A 212 -20.49 9.83 8.41
C GLU A 212 -19.10 9.93 9.04
N GLY A 213 -18.82 11.06 9.69
CA GLY A 213 -17.52 11.36 10.29
C GLY A 213 -16.56 12.19 9.44
N TYR A 214 -16.59 12.11 8.10
CA TYR A 214 -15.68 12.91 7.26
C TYR A 214 -15.97 14.41 7.35
N LEU A 215 -17.24 14.77 7.18
CA LEU A 215 -17.69 16.16 7.29
C LEU A 215 -17.51 16.69 8.72
N GLU A 216 -17.66 15.84 9.73
CA GLU A 216 -17.48 16.22 11.13
C GLU A 216 -16.01 16.49 11.45
N ALA A 217 -15.09 15.65 10.95
CA ALA A 217 -13.65 15.89 11.03
C ALA A 217 -13.26 17.20 10.33
N PHE A 218 -13.82 17.47 9.14
CA PHE A 218 -13.60 18.73 8.43
C PHE A 218 -14.07 19.95 9.24
N LYS A 219 -15.30 19.91 9.79
CA LYS A 219 -15.83 21.01 10.62
C LYS A 219 -15.00 21.21 11.89
N THR A 220 -14.62 20.13 12.55
CA THR A 220 -13.78 20.17 13.76
C THR A 220 -12.45 20.84 13.47
N GLU A 221 -11.78 20.44 12.38
CA GLU A 221 -10.51 21.05 12.00
C GLU A 221 -10.68 22.51 11.56
N LEU A 222 -11.78 22.87 10.89
CA LEU A 222 -12.08 24.25 10.54
C LEU A 222 -12.25 25.15 11.77
N GLU A 223 -12.99 24.70 12.78
CA GLU A 223 -13.12 25.44 14.04
C GLU A 223 -11.80 25.52 14.80
N ALA A 224 -11.03 24.42 14.83
CA ALA A 224 -9.70 24.40 15.44
C ALA A 224 -8.75 25.39 14.75
N PHE A 225 -8.74 25.42 13.42
CA PHE A 225 -7.94 26.36 12.64
C PHE A 225 -8.34 27.82 12.90
N LYS A 226 -9.63 28.15 12.87
CA LYS A 226 -10.14 29.49 13.21
C LYS A 226 -9.73 29.90 14.63
N SER A 227 -9.79 28.97 15.59
CA SER A 227 -9.35 29.21 16.97
C SER A 227 -7.86 29.54 17.03
N ARG A 228 -7.00 28.76 16.35
CA ARG A 228 -5.55 29.02 16.26
C ARG A 228 -5.24 30.40 15.67
N VAL A 229 -5.96 30.80 14.62
CA VAL A 229 -5.81 32.13 13.99
C VAL A 229 -6.14 33.25 14.98
N ARG A 230 -7.27 33.14 15.70
CA ARG A 230 -7.73 34.14 16.69
C ARG A 230 -6.82 34.25 17.91
N ILE A 231 -6.29 33.12 18.40
CA ILE A 231 -5.37 33.11 19.55
C ILE A 231 -4.04 33.77 19.18
N CYS A 232 -3.52 33.47 17.98
CA CYS A 232 -2.25 34.01 17.53
C CYS A 232 -2.29 35.54 17.35
N SER A 233 -3.40 36.10 16.89
CA SER A 233 -3.56 37.56 16.74
C SER A 233 -3.59 38.32 18.08
N GLN A 234 -3.99 37.65 19.16
CA GLN A 234 -4.05 38.21 20.52
C GLN A 234 -2.69 38.17 21.23
N SER A 235 -1.75 37.35 20.74
CA SER A 235 -0.39 37.29 21.26
C SER A 235 0.45 38.47 20.75
N GLN A 236 1.24 39.08 21.64
CA GLN A 236 1.94 40.37 21.47
C GLN A 236 2.93 40.46 20.28
N GLY A 237 3.17 39.36 19.55
CA GLY A 237 4.10 39.29 18.42
C GLY A 237 3.56 39.75 17.05
N PHE A 238 2.27 40.07 16.92
CA PHE A 238 1.66 40.44 15.63
C PHE A 238 1.44 41.95 15.42
N GLN A 239 1.74 42.80 16.42
CA GLN A 239 1.33 44.21 16.42
C GLN A 239 2.21 45.15 15.57
N ALA A 240 3.12 44.64 14.74
CA ALA A 240 4.05 45.47 13.95
C ALA A 240 4.14 45.04 12.48
N MET A 241 3.03 45.01 11.74
CA MET A 241 3.04 44.74 10.30
C MET A 241 2.01 45.60 9.58
N SER A 242 2.35 46.87 9.31
CA SER A 242 1.65 47.64 8.28
C SER A 242 2.24 47.25 6.91
N VAL A 243 1.39 46.78 5.99
CA VAL A 243 1.86 46.32 4.67
C VAL A 243 1.72 47.46 3.67
N GLN A 244 2.84 48.11 3.41
CA GLN A 244 3.21 48.53 2.07
C GLN A 244 4.54 47.86 1.76
N ASN A 245 4.57 46.57 1.40
CA ASN A 245 5.58 45.98 0.51
C ASN A 245 5.47 44.43 0.42
N PRO A 246 5.85 43.80 -0.73
CA PRO A 246 5.77 42.35 -0.94
C PRO A 246 6.90 41.53 -0.30
N SER A 247 7.83 42.13 0.46
CA SER A 247 8.99 41.42 1.06
C SER A 247 8.68 40.70 2.38
N VAL A 248 7.41 40.67 2.77
CA VAL A 248 6.95 40.23 4.09
C VAL A 248 6.92 38.69 4.21
N TYR A 249 6.97 37.97 3.07
CA TYR A 249 6.94 36.49 3.04
C TYR A 249 8.12 35.83 3.78
N THR A 250 9.26 36.50 3.90
CA THR A 250 10.49 35.91 4.46
C THR A 250 10.45 35.82 5.99
N GLY A 251 9.88 36.81 6.69
CA GLY A 251 9.78 36.82 8.16
C GLY A 251 8.70 35.89 8.72
N ILE A 252 7.70 35.57 7.89
CA ILE A 252 6.51 34.80 8.27
C ILE A 252 6.78 33.28 8.24
N PHE A 253 7.73 32.84 7.41
CA PHE A 253 8.14 31.43 7.32
C PHE A 253 8.59 30.84 8.68
N SER A 254 9.18 31.67 9.56
CA SER A 254 9.59 31.25 10.91
C SER A 254 8.41 30.92 11.84
N ILE A 255 7.29 31.62 11.71
CA ILE A 255 6.10 31.40 12.57
C ILE A 255 5.37 30.12 12.15
N LEU A 256 5.29 29.85 10.83
CA LEU A 256 4.69 28.63 10.31
C LEU A 256 5.48 27.38 10.74
N HIS A 257 6.81 27.47 10.74
CA HIS A 257 7.68 26.38 11.20
C HIS A 257 7.50 26.12 12.71
N LEU A 258 7.25 27.16 13.51
CA LEU A 258 6.97 27.03 14.94
C LEU A 258 5.60 26.36 15.22
N LEU A 259 4.58 26.67 14.41
CA LEU A 259 3.24 26.07 14.49
C LEU A 259 3.18 24.63 13.95
N GLN A 260 4.01 24.29 12.95
CA GLN A 260 4.18 22.91 12.47
C GLN A 260 4.93 22.04 13.49
N ASN A 261 5.90 22.59 14.23
CA ASN A 261 6.61 21.86 15.28
C ASN A 261 5.74 21.60 16.53
N ALA A 262 4.67 22.36 16.73
CA ALA A 262 3.80 22.25 17.92
C ALA A 262 2.64 21.25 17.75
N ASN A 263 2.40 20.70 16.55
CA ASN A 263 1.26 19.84 16.28
C ASN A 263 1.71 18.52 15.61
N ASP A 264 1.92 17.49 16.43
CA ASP A 264 1.85 16.09 15.98
C ASP A 264 0.41 15.76 15.55
N LEU A 265 0.04 16.19 14.34
CA LEU A 265 -1.22 15.86 13.69
C LEU A 265 -1.13 14.57 12.86
N GLN A 266 -0.25 13.64 13.26
CA GLN A 266 -0.05 12.35 12.58
C GLN A 266 -0.96 11.24 13.14
N GLY A 267 -1.58 11.45 14.31
CA GLY A 267 -2.30 10.40 15.05
C GLY A 267 -3.77 10.19 14.67
N CYS A 268 -4.50 11.24 14.26
CA CYS A 268 -5.96 11.17 14.15
C CYS A 268 -6.47 10.77 12.76
N ILE A 269 -5.75 11.13 11.69
CA ILE A 269 -6.19 10.91 10.30
C ILE A 269 -5.95 9.46 9.87
N ASN A 270 -4.82 8.88 10.29
CA ASN A 270 -4.44 7.50 9.96
C ASN A 270 -5.45 6.45 10.46
N ARG A 271 -6.22 6.74 11.52
CA ARG A 271 -7.20 5.78 12.05
C ARG A 271 -8.53 5.77 11.28
N SER A 272 -8.92 6.92 10.71
CA SER A 272 -10.16 7.04 9.94
C SER A 272 -9.99 6.54 8.50
N VAL A 273 -8.86 6.84 7.86
CA VAL A 273 -8.60 6.47 6.46
C VAL A 273 -8.33 4.96 6.30
N CYS A 274 -7.65 4.34 7.26
CA CYS A 274 -7.40 2.88 7.25
C CYS A 274 -8.68 2.05 7.44
N ASN A 275 -9.67 2.55 8.19
CA ASN A 275 -10.95 1.86 8.37
C ASN A 275 -11.82 1.89 7.10
N LEU A 276 -11.69 2.94 6.28
CA LEU A 276 -12.49 3.08 5.06
C LEU A 276 -12.05 2.11 3.96
N ASN A 277 -10.75 1.84 3.83
CA ASN A 277 -10.23 0.86 2.87
C ASN A 277 -10.64 -0.58 3.23
N SER A 278 -10.95 -0.86 4.50
CA SER A 278 -11.44 -2.17 4.97
C SER A 278 -12.91 -2.41 4.64
N MET A 279 -13.74 -1.35 4.57
CA MET A 279 -15.17 -1.47 4.28
C MET A 279 -15.52 -1.58 2.79
N LEU A 280 -14.58 -1.34 1.87
CA LEU A 280 -14.82 -1.52 0.43
C LEU A 280 -14.60 -2.97 -0.07
N GLN A 281 -14.32 -3.92 0.82
CA GLN A 281 -14.02 -5.33 0.47
C GLN A 281 -15.03 -6.35 0.98
N LYS A 282 -16.21 -5.95 1.46
CA LYS A 282 -17.28 -6.89 1.82
C LYS A 282 -18.59 -6.52 1.12
N ASP A 283 -18.87 -7.23 0.03
CA ASP A 283 -20.11 -7.99 -0.15
C ASP A 283 -20.18 -8.54 -1.58
N GLU A 284 -19.80 -9.81 -1.74
CA GLU A 284 -20.48 -10.74 -2.64
C GLU A 284 -20.38 -12.15 -2.01
N GLU A 285 -21.42 -12.54 -1.29
CA GLU A 285 -21.68 -13.94 -0.91
C GLU A 285 -22.69 -14.54 -1.90
N PRO A 286 -22.47 -15.77 -2.42
CA PRO A 286 -23.29 -16.34 -3.47
C PRO A 286 -24.61 -16.91 -2.92
N LYS A 287 -25.72 -16.47 -3.52
CA LYS A 287 -27.08 -16.94 -3.26
C LYS A 287 -27.22 -18.41 -3.69
N MET A 288 -27.43 -19.31 -2.72
CA MET A 288 -27.84 -20.68 -2.99
C MET A 288 -29.23 -20.70 -3.65
N MET A 289 -29.37 -21.48 -4.72
CA MET A 289 -30.66 -21.74 -5.36
C MET A 289 -31.03 -23.19 -5.09
N ASP A 290 -32.09 -23.39 -4.31
CA ASP A 290 -32.74 -24.68 -4.11
C ASP A 290 -33.45 -25.10 -5.40
N THR A 291 -33.24 -26.35 -5.81
CA THR A 291 -34.03 -27.01 -6.86
C THR A 291 -34.90 -28.07 -6.21
N VAL A 292 -36.21 -27.91 -6.41
CA VAL A 292 -37.21 -28.99 -6.41
C VAL A 292 -37.17 -29.69 -7.76
#